data_AF-A0A1W9WCS4-F1
#
_entry.id   AF-A0A1W9WCS4-F1
#
_cell.length_a   1.000
_cell.length_b   1.000
_cell.length_c   1.000
_cell.angle_alpha   90.00
_cell.angle_beta   90.00
_cell.angle_gamma   90.00
#
_symmetry.space_group_name_H-M   'P 1'
#
loop_
_entity.id
_entity.type
_entity.pdbx_description
1 polymer ?
#
loop_
_entity_poly.entity_id
_entity_poly.type
_entity_poly.pdbx_seq_one_letter_code
_entity_poly.pdbx_strand_id
1 'polypeptide(L)'
;MQDPAPGTYHLRFKGDTLVFSLSLKVDLKGSAWIRTNLGHAAITRHEIINEVCHGEPRLQRDWFDIPMKRVSSRRFEVHLPLCEVGHFETKCY
;
A
#
# COMPACT_ATOMS: atom_id res chain seq x y z
N MET A 1 14.89 0.15 5.02
CA MET A 1 14.16 -1.02 5.54
C MET A 1 12.74 -0.59 5.82
N GLN A 2 11.79 -1.25 5.17
CA GLN A 2 10.37 -1.04 5.41
C GLN A 2 9.91 -1.94 6.55
N ASP A 3 8.98 -1.46 7.36
CA ASP A 3 8.22 -2.23 8.35
C ASP A 3 6.71 -1.90 8.21
N PRO A 4 5.80 -2.89 8.12
CA PRO A 4 6.05 -4.32 8.00
C PRO A 4 6.94 -4.70 6.79
N ALA A 5 7.69 -5.79 6.95
CA ALA A 5 8.67 -6.22 5.96
C ALA A 5 7.99 -6.64 4.64
N PRO A 6 8.58 -6.35 3.46
CA PRO A 6 8.05 -6.85 2.20
C PRO A 6 7.94 -8.39 2.20
N GLY A 7 6.86 -8.90 1.62
CA GLY A 7 6.59 -10.35 1.57
C GLY A 7 5.90 -10.92 2.82
N THR A 8 5.58 -10.09 3.82
CA THR A 8 4.73 -10.52 4.94
C THR A 8 3.25 -10.42 4.61
N TYR A 9 2.46 -11.35 5.13
CA TYR A 9 1.00 -11.35 5.02
C TYR A 9 0.38 -11.04 6.38
N HIS A 10 -0.61 -10.16 6.40
CA HIS A 10 -1.33 -9.78 7.61
C HIS A 10 -2.83 -9.94 7.42
N LEU A 11 -3.47 -10.70 8.30
CA LEU A 11 -4.92 -10.68 8.45
C LEU A 11 -5.32 -9.59 9.46
N ARG A 12 -6.24 -8.73 9.04
CA ARG A 12 -6.71 -7.55 9.79
C ARG A 12 -8.20 -7.35 9.56
N PHE A 13 -8.80 -6.48 10.36
CA PHE A 13 -10.22 -6.15 10.29
C PHE A 13 -10.44 -4.75 9.73
N LYS A 14 -11.58 -4.58 9.06
CA LYS A 14 -12.04 -3.24 8.68
C LYS A 14 -12.23 -2.40 9.95
N GLY A 15 -11.69 -1.20 9.94
CA GLY A 15 -11.63 -0.31 11.11
C GLY A 15 -10.25 -0.27 11.78
N ASP A 16 -9.38 -1.26 11.53
CA ASP A 16 -8.00 -1.22 12.01
C ASP A 16 -7.22 -0.10 11.34
N THR A 17 -6.10 0.31 11.96
CA THR A 17 -5.10 1.18 11.35
C THR A 17 -3.77 0.45 11.31
N LEU A 18 -3.15 0.39 10.14
CA LEU A 18 -1.80 -0.11 9.97
C LEU A 18 -0.82 1.06 9.86
N VAL A 19 0.31 0.94 10.56
CA VAL A 19 1.41 1.88 10.45
C VAL A 19 2.48 1.25 9.57
N PHE A 20 2.90 1.99 8.55
CA PHE A 20 4.04 1.63 7.72
C PHE A 20 5.16 2.60 7.98
N SER A 21 6.38 2.09 8.11
CA SER A 21 7.58 2.90 8.27
C SER A 21 8.65 2.53 7.26
N LEU A 22 9.44 3.52 6.85
CA LEU A 22 10.60 3.36 5.98
C LEU A 22 11.81 3.98 6.67
N SER A 23 12.78 3.13 7.01
CA SER A 23 14.04 3.52 7.63
C SER A 23 15.18 3.56 6.61
N LEU A 24 15.91 4.67 6.54
CA LEU A 24 17.07 4.84 5.68
C LEU A 24 18.36 4.38 6.40
N LYS A 25 19.30 3.77 5.66
CA LYS A 25 20.60 3.37 6.22
C LYS A 25 21.45 4.58 6.61
N VAL A 26 21.36 5.65 5.82
CA VAL A 26 22.05 6.92 6.00
C VAL A 26 21.05 8.06 5.89
N ASP A 27 21.37 9.22 6.45
CA ASP A 27 20.54 10.41 6.28
C ASP A 27 20.58 10.86 4.82
N LEU A 28 19.43 10.86 4.15
CA LEU A 28 19.28 11.27 2.76
C LEU A 28 18.17 12.31 2.66
N LYS A 29 18.45 13.37 1.89
CA LYS A 29 17.43 14.32 1.46
C LYS A 29 16.46 13.63 0.50
N GLY A 30 15.18 13.99 0.58
CA GLY A 30 14.13 13.44 -0.27
C GLY A 30 12.81 13.23 0.46
N SER A 31 11.86 12.66 -0.27
CA SER A 31 10.54 12.26 0.22
C SER A 31 10.39 10.74 0.08
N ALA A 32 9.49 10.16 0.85
CA ALA A 32 9.15 8.74 0.75
C ALA A 32 7.66 8.60 0.42
N TRP A 33 7.33 7.51 -0.25
CA TRP A 33 5.97 7.19 -0.66
C TRP A 33 5.63 5.75 -0.30
N ILE A 34 4.36 5.47 -0.10
CA ILE A 34 3.83 4.11 -0.11
C ILE A 34 2.95 3.95 -1.34
N ARG A 35 3.25 2.94 -2.15
CA ARG A 35 2.41 2.50 -3.26
C ARG A 35 1.50 1.39 -2.75
N THR A 36 0.19 1.51 -2.97
CA THR A 36 -0.82 0.55 -2.52
C THR A 36 -2.05 0.56 -3.40
N ASN A 37 -2.86 -0.49 -3.33
CA ASN A 37 -4.22 -0.52 -3.86
C ASN A 37 -5.31 -0.46 -2.77
N LEU A 38 -4.92 -0.27 -1.50
CA LEU A 38 -5.85 -0.11 -0.37
C LEU A 38 -6.74 1.10 -0.57
N GLY A 39 -8.06 0.91 -0.57
CA GLY A 39 -9.06 1.95 -0.83
C GLY A 39 -9.67 1.85 -2.23
N HIS A 40 -9.11 1.02 -3.12
CA HIS A 40 -9.54 0.86 -4.51
C HIS A 40 -10.09 -0.55 -4.81
N ALA A 41 -10.62 -1.30 -3.82
CA ALA A 41 -11.12 -2.68 -4.06
C ALA A 41 -12.20 -2.78 -5.13
N ALA A 42 -12.97 -1.71 -5.38
CA ALA A 42 -13.96 -1.66 -6.45
C ALA A 42 -13.29 -1.76 -7.85
N ILE A 43 -12.16 -1.09 -8.04
CA ILE A 43 -11.38 -1.13 -9.29
C ILE A 43 -10.80 -2.54 -9.47
N THR A 44 -10.16 -3.08 -8.43
CA THR A 44 -9.62 -4.45 -8.46
C THR A 44 -10.71 -5.44 -8.86
N ARG A 45 -11.87 -5.39 -8.20
CA ARG A 45 -13.01 -6.29 -8.46
C ARG A 45 -13.54 -6.17 -9.88
N HIS A 46 -13.62 -4.96 -10.41
CA HIS A 46 -14.03 -4.75 -11.81
C HIS A 46 -13.03 -5.38 -12.78
N GLU A 47 -11.72 -5.22 -12.55
CA GLU A 47 -10.69 -5.87 -13.37
C GLU A 47 -10.75 -7.40 -13.27
N ILE A 48 -11.05 -7.98 -12.10
CA ILE A 48 -11.28 -9.44 -11.96
C ILE A 48 -12.44 -9.89 -12.82
N ILE A 49 -13.57 -9.18 -12.76
CA ILE A 49 -14.77 -9.52 -13.53
C ILE A 49 -14.47 -9.44 -15.02
N ASN A 50 -13.80 -8.37 -15.48
CA ASN A 50 -13.49 -8.22 -16.89
C ASN A 50 -12.50 -9.28 -17.40
N GLU A 51 -11.51 -9.65 -16.59
CA GLU A 51 -10.60 -10.76 -16.93
C GLU A 51 -11.37 -12.07 -17.09
N VAL A 52 -12.20 -12.43 -16.10
CA VAL A 52 -12.90 -13.71 -16.07
C VAL A 52 -14.03 -13.78 -17.10
N CYS A 53 -14.80 -12.70 -17.27
CA CYS A 53 -16.01 -12.68 -18.10
C CYS A 53 -15.75 -12.19 -19.54
N HIS A 54 -14.71 -11.38 -19.75
CA HIS A 54 -14.45 -10.73 -21.04
C HIS A 54 -13.05 -10.99 -21.59
N GLY A 55 -12.18 -11.71 -20.86
CA GLY A 55 -10.82 -11.99 -21.30
C GLY A 55 -9.91 -10.76 -21.32
N GLU A 56 -10.30 -9.68 -20.65
CA GLU A 56 -9.49 -8.46 -20.58
C GLU A 56 -8.32 -8.63 -19.60
N PRO A 57 -7.08 -8.28 -19.97
CA PRO A 57 -5.96 -8.38 -19.04
C PRO A 57 -6.11 -7.36 -17.91
N ARG A 58 -5.74 -7.77 -16.69
CA ARG A 58 -5.65 -6.85 -15.54
C ARG A 58 -4.52 -5.86 -15.76
N LEU A 59 -4.82 -4.57 -15.63
CA LEU A 59 -3.81 -3.50 -15.77
C LEU A 59 -3.38 -2.90 -14.44
N GLN A 60 -3.87 -3.44 -13.31
CA GLN A 60 -3.51 -2.98 -11.97
C GLN A 60 -3.82 -1.49 -11.77
N ARG A 61 -4.98 -1.05 -12.29
CA ARG A 61 -5.42 0.36 -12.25
C ARG A 61 -5.78 0.84 -10.84
N ASP A 62 -5.85 -0.10 -9.90
CA ASP A 62 -6.13 0.14 -8.49
C ASP A 62 -4.92 0.70 -7.72
N TRP A 63 -3.70 0.57 -8.24
CA TRP A 63 -2.51 1.06 -7.56
C TRP A 63 -2.33 2.59 -7.62
N PHE A 64 -1.99 3.19 -6.48
CA PHE A 64 -1.70 4.61 -6.33
C PHE A 64 -0.65 4.85 -5.23
N ASP A 65 -0.14 6.07 -5.16
CA ASP A 65 0.93 6.45 -4.24
C ASP A 65 0.40 7.43 -3.17
N ILE A 66 0.75 7.18 -1.90
CA ILE A 66 0.43 8.04 -0.74
C ILE A 66 1.74 8.58 -0.15
N PRO A 67 1.87 9.89 0.08
CA PRO A 67 3.09 10.47 0.62
C PRO A 67 3.28 10.06 2.09
N MET A 68 4.51 9.68 2.45
CA MET A 68 4.87 9.38 3.84
C MET A 68 5.41 10.64 4.53
N LYS A 69 5.11 10.79 5.83
CA LYS A 69 5.63 11.87 6.65
C LYS A 69 7.02 11.52 7.15
N ARG A 70 8.00 12.42 6.98
CA ARG A 70 9.31 12.29 7.63
C ARG A 70 9.16 12.57 9.13
N VAL A 71 9.52 11.60 9.97
CA VAL A 71 9.42 11.68 11.44
C VAL A 71 10.79 11.80 12.12
N SER A 72 11.87 11.45 11.42
CA SER A 72 13.25 11.71 11.85
C SER A 72 14.18 11.88 10.64
N SER A 73 15.47 12.15 10.86
CA SER A 73 16.47 12.23 9.78
C SER A 73 16.51 10.96 8.92
N ARG A 74 16.19 9.80 9.49
CA ARG A 74 16.29 8.50 8.83
C ARG A 74 15.00 7.70 8.81
N ARG A 75 13.85 8.28 9.19
CA ARG A 75 12.58 7.53 9.27
C ARG A 75 11.41 8.31 8.69
N PHE A 76 10.60 7.61 7.89
CA PHE A 76 9.33 8.06 7.38
C PHE A 76 8.21 7.13 7.85
N GLU A 77 7.02 7.67 8.02
CA GLU A 77 5.84 6.94 8.49
C GLU A 77 4.56 7.38 7.80
N VAL A 78 3.62 6.46 7.70
CA VAL A 78 2.24 6.71 7.25
C VAL A 78 1.30 5.78 8.01
N HIS A 79 0.14 6.31 8.38
CA HIS A 79 -0.93 5.58 9.05
C HIS A 79 -2.06 5.38 8.05
N LEU A 80 -2.35 4.13 7.72
CA LEU A 80 -3.38 3.77 6.76
C LEU A 80 -4.56 3.10 7.47
N PRO A 81 -5.74 3.73 7.49
CA PRO A 81 -6.96 3.11 7.99
C PRO A 81 -7.46 2.04 7.01
N LEU A 82 -7.87 0.88 7.52
CA LEU A 82 -8.46 -0.19 6.73
C LEU A 82 -9.96 0.05 6.58
N CYS A 83 -10.37 0.76 5.53
CA CYS A 83 -11.77 1.20 5.34
C CYS A 83 -12.64 0.19 4.57
N GLU A 84 -12.05 -0.83 3.98
CA GLU A 84 -12.74 -1.82 3.14
C GLU A 84 -12.17 -3.23 3.35
N VAL A 85 -12.98 -4.23 2.99
CA VAL A 85 -12.59 -5.64 3.04
C VAL A 85 -12.09 -6.05 1.65
N GLY A 86 -10.94 -6.71 1.60
CA GLY A 86 -10.33 -7.15 0.36
C GLY A 86 -8.94 -7.73 0.57
N HIS A 87 -8.24 -7.97 -0.54
CA HIS A 87 -6.82 -8.30 -0.57
C HIS A 87 -6.07 -7.08 -1.07
N PHE A 88 -5.15 -6.58 -0.26
CA PHE A 88 -4.42 -5.35 -0.54
C PHE A 88 -2.92 -5.57 -0.46
N GLU A 89 -2.20 -4.83 -1.27
CA GLU A 89 -0.75 -4.87 -1.37
C GLU A 89 -0.16 -3.48 -1.11
N THR A 90 1.05 -3.44 -0.56
CA THR A 90 1.72 -2.20 -0.14
C THR A 90 3.23 -2.30 -0.31
N LYS A 91 3.86 -1.22 -0.78
CA LYS A 91 5.32 -1.10 -0.88
C LYS A 91 5.77 0.34 -0.63
N CYS A 92 6.68 0.54 0.30
CA CYS A 92 7.36 1.82 0.55
C CYS A 92 8.60 1.97 -0.33
N TYR A 93 8.89 3.20 -0.76
CA TYR A 93 10.10 3.56 -1.53
C TYR A 93 10.52 5.01 -1.31
#